data_AF-A0A8J7SSZ0-F1
#
_entry.id   AF-A0A8J7SSZ0-F1
#
_cell.length_a   1.000
_cell.length_b   1.000
_cell.length_c   1.000
_cell.angle_alpha   90.00
_cell.angle_beta   90.00
_cell.angle_gamma   90.00
#
_symmetry.space_group_name_H-M   'P 1'
#
loop_
_entity.id
_entity.type
_entity.pdbx_description
1 polymer ?
#
loop_
_entity_poly.entity_id
_entity_poly.type
_entity_poly.pdbx_seq_one_letter_code
_entity_poly.pdbx_strand_id
1 'polypeptide(L)'
;MRKIIITGLSIAAFWGFTSCDTTTTTIIGSIEDYTGTGAVTQGAATTVTSNLLSCGNGRVSGVGTISSADGTVWTVPADHVYATGTFAPDMHNECTGVQYANAAAIDFNNVPVVEVDANGTEIITAYLFGDNYFELYINGTLIGIDPVPFTPFNSNVVRFQVNKPYTIALKLVDWEENLGLGTEDNQGSAYHPGDGGFVSVFKEANNTVVAKTGSDWKAQTYYTAPVYDLTCLTENGTTRNSSSCTTSGTDDGSQAFGVHWAVPSDWKMASFDDTAWPNATTYTNTEIGVNNKSAYTNFVDIFDDSSNDAQFIWSTNVVLDNLVLVRYTVQ
;
A
#
# COMPACT_ATOMS: atom_id res chain seq x y z
N MET A 1 15.18 10.78 -83.46
CA MET A 1 15.75 10.34 -82.16
C MET A 1 15.50 11.42 -81.13
N ARG A 2 14.93 11.01 -79.99
CA ARG A 2 14.55 11.82 -78.82
C ARG A 2 15.75 12.54 -78.20
N LYS A 3 15.51 13.70 -77.60
CA LYS A 3 15.78 13.94 -76.16
C LYS A 3 15.17 15.29 -75.73
N ILE A 4 14.03 15.20 -75.04
CA ILE A 4 13.49 16.22 -74.16
C ILE A 4 14.29 16.12 -72.86
N ILE A 5 14.83 17.24 -72.37
CA ILE A 5 15.52 17.34 -71.09
C ILE A 5 14.44 17.58 -70.03
N ILE A 6 14.20 16.60 -69.18
CA ILE A 6 13.40 16.73 -67.95
C ILE A 6 14.40 16.96 -66.82
N THR A 7 14.34 18.14 -66.21
CA THR A 7 15.00 18.44 -64.94
C THR A 7 14.28 17.69 -63.81
N GLY A 8 14.91 16.66 -63.26
CA GLY A 8 14.44 15.95 -62.07
C GLY A 8 14.75 16.75 -60.82
N LEU A 9 13.71 17.12 -60.07
CA LEU A 9 13.81 17.66 -58.72
C LEU A 9 13.89 16.46 -57.76
N SER A 10 15.06 16.18 -57.20
CA SER A 10 15.25 15.17 -56.16
C SER A 10 14.81 15.75 -54.82
N ILE A 11 13.63 15.34 -54.33
CA ILE A 11 13.20 15.56 -52.95
C ILE A 11 13.88 14.49 -52.10
N ALA A 12 14.89 14.89 -51.33
CA ALA A 12 15.43 14.06 -50.27
C ALA A 12 14.45 14.11 -49.08
N ALA A 13 13.71 13.02 -48.88
CA ALA A 13 12.94 12.82 -47.66
C ALA A 13 13.93 12.57 -46.51
N PHE A 14 14.14 13.61 -45.69
CA PHE A 14 14.82 13.47 -44.40
C PHE A 14 13.89 12.66 -43.49
N TRP A 15 14.20 11.37 -43.32
CA TRP A 15 13.68 10.60 -42.20
C TRP A 15 14.40 11.13 -40.96
N GLY A 16 13.77 12.07 -40.27
CA GLY A 16 14.15 12.43 -38.93
C GLY A 16 13.91 11.22 -38.05
N PHE A 17 14.98 10.51 -37.71
CA PHE A 17 14.97 9.65 -36.53
C PHE A 17 14.72 10.57 -35.34
N THR A 18 13.49 10.58 -34.84
CA THR A 18 13.21 11.00 -33.47
C THR A 18 14.02 10.09 -32.58
N SER A 19 15.15 10.60 -32.11
CA SER A 19 15.86 10.08 -30.95
C SER A 19 14.84 9.93 -29.85
N CYS A 20 14.57 8.68 -29.44
CA CYS A 20 13.95 8.42 -28.16
C CYS A 20 14.98 8.95 -27.14
N ASP A 21 14.69 10.09 -26.54
CA ASP A 21 15.49 10.65 -25.47
C ASP A 21 15.25 9.73 -24.27
N THR A 22 16.06 8.68 -24.16
CA THR A 22 16.15 7.89 -22.92
C THR A 22 16.67 8.87 -21.88
N THR A 23 15.78 9.47 -21.11
CA THR A 23 16.12 10.17 -19.89
C THR A 23 16.77 9.15 -18.97
N THR A 24 18.08 8.96 -19.10
CA THR A 24 18.90 8.33 -18.07
C THR A 24 18.72 9.19 -16.84
N THR A 25 17.90 8.72 -15.90
CA THR A 25 17.81 9.26 -14.55
C THR A 25 19.24 9.35 -14.03
N THR A 26 19.79 10.56 -14.03
CA THR A 26 21.17 10.78 -13.63
C THR A 26 21.21 10.54 -12.13
N ILE A 27 21.90 9.48 -11.74
CA ILE A 27 22.04 9.07 -10.33
C ILE A 27 22.90 10.14 -9.65
N ILE A 28 22.35 10.76 -8.60
CA ILE A 28 23.06 11.80 -7.83
C ILE A 28 23.49 11.30 -6.45
N GLY A 29 23.01 10.13 -5.99
CA GLY A 29 23.17 9.67 -4.61
C GLY A 29 24.15 8.51 -4.36
N SER A 30 24.97 8.64 -3.33
CA SER A 30 25.66 7.57 -2.59
C SER A 30 24.84 7.19 -1.35
N ILE A 31 25.02 5.98 -0.81
CA ILE A 31 24.45 5.59 0.50
C ILE A 31 24.81 6.61 1.60
N GLU A 32 25.98 7.26 1.48
CA GLU A 32 26.47 8.28 2.42
C GLU A 32 25.65 9.58 2.42
N ASP A 33 24.80 9.81 1.41
CA ASP A 33 24.00 11.03 1.29
C ASP A 33 22.74 11.00 2.18
N TYR A 34 22.33 9.82 2.64
CA TYR A 34 21.24 9.70 3.59
C TYR A 34 21.70 10.00 5.01
N THR A 35 21.07 10.98 5.66
CA THR A 35 21.43 11.45 7.01
C THR A 35 20.37 11.13 8.07
N GLY A 36 19.31 10.42 7.69
CA GLY A 36 18.22 10.02 8.58
C GLY A 36 18.55 8.79 9.43
N THR A 37 17.53 8.27 10.12
CA THR A 37 17.69 7.17 11.08
C THR A 37 17.47 5.78 10.48
N GLY A 38 17.02 5.69 9.23
CA GLY A 38 16.74 4.43 8.54
C GLY A 38 18.01 3.68 8.10
N ALA A 39 17.87 2.37 7.94
CA ALA A 39 18.89 1.54 7.31
C ALA A 39 18.69 1.57 5.78
N VAL A 40 19.78 1.79 5.04
CA VAL A 40 19.75 1.88 3.58
C VAL A 40 20.15 0.55 2.96
N THR A 41 19.37 0.09 1.99
CA THR A 41 19.67 -1.04 1.10
C THR A 41 19.71 -0.57 -0.35
N GLN A 42 20.39 -1.28 -1.25
CA GLN A 42 20.44 -0.93 -2.67
C GLN A 42 20.29 -2.17 -3.56
N GLY A 43 19.50 -2.04 -4.61
CA GLY A 43 19.29 -3.08 -5.61
C GLY A 43 18.28 -4.14 -5.17
N ALA A 44 18.13 -5.17 -6.00
CA ALA A 44 17.11 -6.19 -5.83
C ALA A 44 17.36 -7.10 -4.62
N ALA A 45 16.30 -7.44 -3.91
CA ALA A 45 16.32 -8.42 -2.83
C ALA A 45 16.43 -9.86 -3.35
N THR A 46 16.85 -10.76 -2.47
CA THR A 46 16.80 -12.21 -2.73
C THR A 46 15.41 -12.73 -2.42
N THR A 47 14.71 -13.30 -3.40
CA THR A 47 13.40 -13.92 -3.19
C THR A 47 13.48 -15.11 -2.23
N VAL A 48 12.66 -15.10 -1.18
CA VAL A 48 12.50 -16.21 -0.22
C VAL A 48 11.14 -16.90 -0.36
N THR A 49 10.12 -16.17 -0.77
CA THR A 49 8.81 -16.70 -1.16
C THR A 49 8.48 -16.21 -2.55
N SER A 50 8.29 -17.13 -3.49
CA SER A 50 8.06 -16.75 -4.89
C SER A 50 6.70 -16.09 -5.11
N ASN A 51 5.66 -16.53 -4.40
CA ASN A 51 4.31 -15.99 -4.50
C ASN A 51 3.48 -16.46 -3.29
N LEU A 52 2.86 -15.52 -2.55
CA LEU A 52 1.95 -15.84 -1.45
C LEU A 52 0.55 -16.24 -1.94
N LEU A 53 0.10 -15.61 -3.02
CA LEU A 53 -1.25 -15.77 -3.54
C LEU A 53 -1.29 -16.75 -4.70
N SER A 54 -2.19 -17.74 -4.62
CA SER A 54 -2.56 -18.57 -5.77
C SER A 54 -3.86 -18.05 -6.38
N CYS A 55 -3.77 -17.22 -7.42
CA CYS A 55 -4.91 -16.63 -8.10
C CYS A 55 -4.61 -16.43 -9.59
N GLY A 56 -5.53 -16.84 -10.47
CA GLY A 56 -5.27 -16.88 -11.92
C GLY A 56 -4.98 -15.51 -12.57
N ASN A 57 -5.58 -14.45 -12.03
CA ASN A 57 -5.37 -13.07 -12.49
C ASN A 57 -4.55 -12.23 -11.51
N GLY A 58 -3.98 -12.85 -10.47
CA GLY A 58 -3.25 -12.12 -9.45
C GLY A 58 -1.82 -11.82 -9.85
N ARG A 59 -1.34 -10.62 -9.52
CA ARG A 59 0.10 -10.31 -9.59
C ARG A 59 0.88 -11.16 -8.60
N VAL A 60 2.17 -11.36 -8.89
CA VAL A 60 3.06 -12.12 -8.03
C VAL A 60 3.26 -11.36 -6.72
N SER A 61 2.80 -11.94 -5.62
CA SER A 61 2.99 -11.42 -4.26
C SER A 61 4.22 -12.09 -3.64
N GLY A 62 5.39 -11.74 -4.16
CA GLY A 62 6.67 -12.26 -3.69
C GLY A 62 7.04 -11.73 -2.30
N VAL A 63 7.98 -12.41 -1.64
CA VAL A 63 8.64 -11.93 -0.43
C VAL A 63 10.13 -12.15 -0.58
N GLY A 64 10.92 -11.15 -0.24
CA GLY A 64 12.37 -11.19 -0.36
C GLY A 64 13.09 -10.81 0.93
N THR A 65 14.40 -10.98 0.93
CA THR A 65 15.29 -10.46 1.95
C THR A 65 16.46 -9.69 1.33
N ILE A 66 16.82 -8.58 1.95
CA ILE A 66 17.97 -7.75 1.56
C ILE A 66 18.73 -7.29 2.80
N SER A 67 20.05 -7.13 2.70
CA SER A 67 20.89 -6.71 3.83
C SER A 67 21.36 -5.27 3.66
N SER A 68 21.29 -4.49 4.73
CA SER A 68 21.93 -3.18 4.82
C SER A 68 23.42 -3.32 5.14
N ALA A 69 24.19 -2.22 5.04
CA ALA A 69 25.64 -2.22 5.22
C ALA A 69 26.11 -2.67 6.61
N ASP A 70 25.27 -2.52 7.63
CA ASP A 70 25.50 -2.98 9.01
C ASP A 70 25.26 -4.49 9.20
N GLY A 71 24.80 -5.20 8.16
CA GLY A 71 24.48 -6.63 8.19
C GLY A 71 23.06 -6.95 8.68
N THR A 72 22.25 -5.96 9.01
CA THR A 72 20.83 -6.16 9.33
C THR A 72 20.11 -6.71 8.11
N VAL A 73 19.30 -7.76 8.28
CA VAL A 73 18.50 -8.39 7.23
C VAL A 73 17.08 -7.86 7.32
N TRP A 74 16.57 -7.36 6.20
CA TRP A 74 15.23 -6.79 6.05
C TRP A 74 14.37 -7.69 5.17
N THR A 75 13.16 -7.99 5.61
CA THR A 75 12.13 -8.64 4.78
C THR A 75 11.41 -7.58 3.96
N VAL A 76 11.25 -7.82 2.67
CA VAL A 76 10.59 -6.90 1.73
C VAL A 76 9.44 -7.59 0.97
N PRO A 77 8.31 -6.89 0.74
CA PRO A 77 8.04 -5.50 1.16
C PRO A 77 7.84 -5.35 2.68
N ALA A 78 7.46 -6.42 3.38
CA ALA A 78 7.34 -6.40 4.84
C ALA A 78 7.36 -7.81 5.46
N ASP A 79 7.73 -7.89 6.74
CA ASP A 79 7.34 -9.03 7.58
C ASP A 79 5.81 -9.07 7.72
N HIS A 80 5.22 -10.25 7.52
CA HIS A 80 3.77 -10.44 7.48
C HIS A 80 3.33 -11.70 8.22
N VAL A 81 2.05 -11.76 8.58
CA VAL A 81 1.43 -12.96 9.18
C VAL A 81 0.65 -13.80 8.17
N TYR A 82 0.75 -13.53 6.87
CA TYR A 82 -0.04 -14.17 5.80
C TYR A 82 -0.24 -15.70 5.93
N ALA A 83 0.83 -16.46 6.23
CA ALA A 83 0.75 -17.91 6.35
C ALA A 83 0.07 -18.42 7.63
N THR A 84 -0.08 -17.55 8.64
CA THR A 84 -0.54 -17.91 10.00
C THR A 84 -1.79 -17.15 10.44
N GLY A 85 -2.09 -16.02 9.80
CA GLY A 85 -3.21 -15.15 10.13
C GLY A 85 -4.52 -15.69 9.57
N THR A 86 -5.61 -15.26 10.19
CA THR A 86 -6.96 -15.54 9.69
C THR A 86 -7.29 -14.56 8.58
N PHE A 87 -7.63 -15.05 7.40
CA PHE A 87 -8.12 -14.20 6.31
C PHE A 87 -9.45 -13.55 6.68
N ALA A 88 -9.57 -12.25 6.42
CA ALA A 88 -10.80 -11.51 6.60
C ALA A 88 -11.85 -12.00 5.58
N PRO A 89 -13.12 -12.19 5.98
CA PRO A 89 -14.19 -12.54 5.05
C PRO A 89 -14.33 -11.53 3.91
N ASP A 90 -14.50 -12.04 2.69
CA ASP A 90 -14.61 -11.22 1.48
C ASP A 90 -15.98 -10.53 1.39
N MET A 91 -15.96 -9.25 1.02
CA MET A 91 -17.09 -8.55 0.40
C MET A 91 -17.02 -8.65 -1.13
N HIS A 92 -15.80 -8.56 -1.66
CA HIS A 92 -15.48 -8.79 -3.06
C HIS A 92 -14.07 -9.38 -3.17
N ASN A 93 -13.93 -10.46 -3.93
CA ASN A 93 -12.65 -11.11 -4.19
C ASN A 93 -12.76 -11.98 -5.45
N GLU A 94 -12.03 -11.61 -6.51
CA GLU A 94 -12.06 -12.35 -7.77
C GLU A 94 -11.37 -13.72 -7.68
N CYS A 95 -10.45 -13.90 -6.74
CA CYS A 95 -9.74 -15.16 -6.54
C CYS A 95 -10.63 -16.23 -5.92
N THR A 96 -11.55 -15.85 -5.03
CA THR A 96 -12.51 -16.76 -4.39
C THR A 96 -13.86 -16.80 -5.10
N GLY A 97 -14.15 -15.80 -5.94
CA GLY A 97 -15.42 -15.63 -6.64
C GLY A 97 -16.52 -14.98 -5.81
N VAL A 98 -16.21 -14.49 -4.60
CA VAL A 98 -17.16 -13.72 -3.78
C VAL A 98 -17.33 -12.33 -4.40
N GLN A 99 -18.56 -11.95 -4.74
CA GLN A 99 -18.87 -10.66 -5.37
C GLN A 99 -20.25 -10.15 -4.90
N TYR A 100 -20.32 -9.60 -3.68
CA TYR A 100 -21.57 -8.97 -3.23
C TYR A 100 -21.82 -7.68 -4.01
N ALA A 101 -23.10 -7.41 -4.29
CA ALA A 101 -23.51 -6.25 -5.09
C ALA A 101 -23.43 -4.92 -4.31
N ASN A 102 -23.55 -4.98 -2.99
CA ASN A 102 -23.44 -3.87 -2.04
C ASN A 102 -23.45 -4.41 -0.60
N ALA A 103 -23.32 -3.53 0.40
CA ALA A 103 -23.21 -3.95 1.79
C ALA A 103 -24.46 -4.66 2.33
N ALA A 104 -25.66 -4.33 1.82
CA ALA A 104 -26.90 -4.97 2.25
C ALA A 104 -27.01 -6.44 1.79
N ALA A 105 -26.20 -6.87 0.81
CA ALA A 105 -26.20 -8.23 0.30
C ALA A 105 -25.26 -9.18 1.08
N ILE A 106 -24.42 -8.66 1.98
CA ILE A 106 -23.44 -9.44 2.73
C ILE A 106 -24.13 -10.48 3.63
N ASP A 107 -23.72 -11.75 3.52
CA ASP A 107 -24.18 -12.80 4.42
C ASP A 107 -23.33 -12.83 5.71
N PHE A 108 -23.82 -12.14 6.73
CA PHE A 108 -23.18 -12.08 8.04
C PHE A 108 -23.14 -13.42 8.80
N ASN A 109 -23.79 -14.48 8.32
CA ASN A 109 -23.58 -15.81 8.91
C ASN A 109 -22.16 -16.34 8.63
N ASN A 110 -21.51 -15.85 7.57
CA ASN A 110 -20.14 -16.24 7.18
C ASN A 110 -19.06 -15.28 7.72
N VAL A 111 -19.44 -14.32 8.56
CA VAL A 111 -18.52 -13.31 9.13
C VAL A 111 -18.41 -13.54 10.63
N PRO A 112 -17.55 -14.43 11.14
CA PRO A 112 -17.49 -14.73 12.57
C PRO A 112 -17.16 -13.48 13.39
N VAL A 113 -17.62 -13.46 14.65
CA VAL A 113 -17.27 -12.41 15.62
C VAL A 113 -16.01 -12.86 16.37
N VAL A 114 -14.94 -12.09 16.25
CA VAL A 114 -13.70 -12.31 17.02
C VAL A 114 -13.89 -11.72 18.43
N GLU A 115 -13.70 -12.55 19.47
CA GLU A 115 -13.71 -12.09 20.86
C GLU A 115 -12.39 -11.37 21.17
N VAL A 116 -12.42 -10.04 21.31
CA VAL A 116 -11.26 -9.25 21.78
C VAL A 116 -11.28 -9.17 23.30
N ASP A 117 -12.45 -8.85 23.87
CA ASP A 117 -12.68 -8.83 25.30
C ASP A 117 -13.77 -9.85 25.67
N ALA A 118 -13.46 -10.77 26.61
CA ALA A 118 -14.40 -11.81 27.06
C ALA A 118 -15.72 -11.26 27.64
N ASN A 119 -15.74 -9.99 28.08
CA ASN A 119 -16.93 -9.28 28.54
C ASN A 119 -17.25 -8.06 27.67
N GLY A 120 -16.82 -8.05 26.39
CA GLY A 120 -17.07 -6.95 25.48
C GLY A 120 -18.56 -6.70 25.30
N THR A 121 -19.00 -5.46 25.46
CA THR A 121 -20.42 -5.09 25.31
C THR A 121 -20.77 -4.68 23.89
N GLU A 122 -19.79 -4.28 23.10
CA GLU A 122 -19.97 -3.80 21.73
C GLU A 122 -19.64 -4.90 20.73
N ILE A 123 -20.48 -5.05 19.70
CA ILE A 123 -20.13 -5.76 18.47
C ILE A 123 -19.91 -4.72 17.40
N ILE A 124 -18.68 -4.65 16.91
CA ILE A 124 -18.28 -3.73 15.85
C ILE A 124 -18.18 -4.52 14.54
N THR A 125 -18.75 -3.95 13.48
CA THR A 125 -18.56 -4.40 12.11
C THR A 125 -17.65 -3.41 11.40
N ALA A 126 -16.52 -3.89 10.89
CA ALA A 126 -15.59 -3.08 10.11
C ALA A 126 -15.64 -3.49 8.64
N TYR A 127 -15.72 -2.50 7.75
CA TYR A 127 -15.65 -2.66 6.30
C TYR A 127 -14.32 -2.07 5.85
N LEU A 128 -13.54 -2.83 5.07
CA LEU A 128 -12.15 -2.54 4.76
C LEU A 128 -11.91 -2.67 3.26
N PHE A 129 -11.10 -1.76 2.72
CA PHE A 129 -10.53 -1.85 1.39
C PHE A 129 -9.06 -1.42 1.46
N GLY A 130 -8.18 -2.25 0.93
CA GLY A 130 -6.75 -2.02 0.82
C GLY A 130 -6.31 -1.89 -0.63
N ASP A 131 -5.43 -0.93 -0.87
CA ASP A 131 -4.55 -0.83 -2.02
C ASP A 131 -3.12 -0.94 -1.43
N ASN A 132 -2.53 -2.12 -1.23
CA ASN A 132 -3.05 -3.45 -1.51
C ASN A 132 -3.40 -4.25 -0.23
N TYR A 133 -2.48 -4.39 0.73
CA TYR A 133 -2.61 -5.36 1.82
C TYR A 133 -2.80 -4.71 3.20
N PHE A 134 -3.59 -5.35 4.07
CA PHE A 134 -3.72 -4.96 5.46
C PHE A 134 -3.63 -6.15 6.45
N GLU A 135 -3.18 -5.85 7.67
CA GLU A 135 -3.37 -6.69 8.86
C GLU A 135 -4.06 -5.86 9.94
N LEU A 136 -5.27 -6.25 10.36
CA LEU A 136 -6.05 -5.54 11.36
C LEU A 136 -5.91 -6.15 12.75
N TYR A 137 -5.54 -5.32 13.71
CA TYR A 137 -5.46 -5.67 15.13
C TYR A 137 -6.35 -4.73 15.95
N ILE A 138 -7.01 -5.30 16.97
CA ILE A 138 -7.76 -4.53 17.99
C ILE A 138 -7.16 -4.86 19.35
N ASN A 139 -6.63 -3.85 20.05
CA ASN A 139 -5.91 -4.02 21.31
C ASN A 139 -4.81 -5.10 21.29
N GLY A 140 -4.21 -5.36 20.12
CA GLY A 140 -3.19 -6.38 19.89
C GLY A 140 -3.72 -7.74 19.42
N THR A 141 -5.04 -7.98 19.48
CA THR A 141 -5.68 -9.20 18.95
C THR A 141 -5.83 -9.10 17.45
N LEU A 142 -5.30 -10.07 16.70
CA LEU A 142 -5.47 -10.15 15.25
C LEU A 142 -6.93 -10.47 14.91
N ILE A 143 -7.57 -9.56 14.16
CA ILE A 143 -8.97 -9.73 13.74
C ILE A 143 -9.05 -10.39 12.37
N GLY A 144 -8.21 -9.96 11.45
CA GLY A 144 -8.18 -10.46 10.09
C GLY A 144 -7.08 -9.80 9.28
N ILE A 145 -6.65 -10.50 8.25
CA ILE A 145 -5.72 -9.98 7.25
C ILE A 145 -6.36 -10.03 5.87
N ASP A 146 -5.85 -9.20 4.98
CA ASP A 146 -6.25 -9.21 3.58
C ASP A 146 -5.86 -10.55 2.90
N PRO A 147 -6.80 -11.28 2.26
CA PRO A 147 -6.49 -12.51 1.53
C PRO A 147 -5.80 -12.31 0.17
N VAL A 148 -5.66 -11.07 -0.32
CA VAL A 148 -5.04 -10.74 -1.60
C VAL A 148 -3.96 -9.68 -1.38
N PRO A 149 -2.68 -10.08 -1.26
CA PRO A 149 -1.62 -9.14 -0.90
C PRO A 149 -1.34 -8.03 -1.91
N PHE A 150 -1.65 -8.25 -3.19
CA PHE A 150 -1.27 -7.34 -4.27
C PHE A 150 -2.48 -7.03 -5.16
N THR A 151 -2.82 -7.94 -6.08
CA THR A 151 -4.01 -7.81 -6.93
C THR A 151 -4.52 -9.21 -7.27
N PRO A 152 -5.78 -9.37 -7.72
CA PRO A 152 -6.82 -8.35 -7.96
C PRO A 152 -7.33 -7.66 -6.68
N PHE A 153 -7.86 -6.45 -6.83
CA PHE A 153 -8.43 -5.70 -5.69
C PHE A 153 -9.58 -6.44 -5.01
N ASN A 154 -9.62 -6.33 -3.69
CA ASN A 154 -10.61 -6.95 -2.82
C ASN A 154 -11.12 -5.97 -1.76
N SER A 155 -12.24 -6.33 -1.15
CA SER A 155 -12.76 -5.65 0.03
C SER A 155 -13.26 -6.69 1.01
N ASN A 156 -13.22 -6.34 2.30
CA ASN A 156 -13.46 -7.29 3.38
C ASN A 156 -14.37 -6.71 4.45
N VAL A 157 -15.02 -7.63 5.16
CA VAL A 157 -15.84 -7.31 6.32
C VAL A 157 -15.44 -8.21 7.48
N VAL A 158 -15.25 -7.62 8.65
CA VAL A 158 -14.94 -8.35 9.88
C VAL A 158 -15.85 -7.91 11.01
N ARG A 159 -16.02 -8.77 12.01
CA ARG A 159 -16.74 -8.43 13.24
C ARG A 159 -15.91 -8.79 14.46
N PHE A 160 -15.97 -7.94 15.47
CA PHE A 160 -15.28 -8.19 16.73
C PHE A 160 -16.08 -7.68 17.92
N GLN A 161 -15.89 -8.33 19.07
CA GLN A 161 -16.51 -7.99 20.34
C GLN A 161 -15.49 -7.35 21.27
N VAL A 162 -15.76 -6.13 21.75
CA VAL A 162 -14.79 -5.30 22.50
C VAL A 162 -15.49 -4.35 23.49
N ASN A 163 -14.73 -3.77 24.42
CA ASN A 163 -15.13 -2.63 25.24
C ASN A 163 -14.47 -1.33 24.77
N LYS A 164 -15.15 -0.21 24.94
CA LYS A 164 -14.57 1.12 24.78
C LYS A 164 -13.80 1.55 26.06
N PRO A 165 -12.70 2.32 25.93
CA PRO A 165 -12.01 2.64 24.68
C PRO A 165 -11.22 1.44 24.14
N TYR A 166 -11.03 1.40 22.82
CA TYR A 166 -10.17 0.41 22.18
C TYR A 166 -9.34 1.04 21.06
N THR A 167 -8.18 0.45 20.80
CA THR A 167 -7.27 0.88 19.74
C THR A 167 -7.40 -0.02 18.53
N ILE A 168 -7.59 0.60 17.38
CA ILE A 168 -7.45 0.01 16.06
C ILE A 168 -6.01 0.23 15.61
N ALA A 169 -5.33 -0.85 15.23
CA ALA A 169 -3.98 -0.82 14.70
C ALA A 169 -3.91 -1.64 13.41
N LEU A 170 -3.38 -1.04 12.35
CA LEU A 170 -3.27 -1.67 11.04
C LEU A 170 -1.83 -1.63 10.55
N LYS A 171 -1.36 -2.75 10.01
CA LYS A 171 -0.18 -2.80 9.17
C LYS A 171 -0.66 -2.76 7.74
N LEU A 172 -0.17 -1.80 6.96
CA LEU A 172 -0.52 -1.61 5.58
C LEU A 172 0.72 -1.80 4.72
N VAL A 173 0.58 -2.53 3.63
CA VAL A 173 1.69 -2.83 2.71
C VAL A 173 1.23 -2.54 1.29
N ASP A 174 1.95 -1.64 0.62
CA ASP A 174 1.94 -1.53 -0.83
C ASP A 174 2.91 -2.60 -1.36
N TRP A 175 2.40 -3.54 -2.13
CA TRP A 175 3.13 -4.75 -2.48
C TRP A 175 3.97 -4.52 -3.73
N GLU A 176 5.22 -4.98 -3.70
CA GLU A 176 6.16 -4.80 -4.81
C GLU A 176 6.30 -6.09 -5.64
N GLU A 177 6.36 -5.97 -6.97
CA GLU A 177 6.70 -7.08 -7.87
C GLU A 177 8.22 -7.27 -7.94
N ASN A 178 8.93 -6.14 -8.02
CA ASN A 178 10.38 -6.07 -8.05
C ASN A 178 10.92 -5.92 -6.61
N LEU A 179 11.17 -7.06 -5.96
CA LEU A 179 11.52 -7.12 -4.53
C LEU A 179 12.74 -6.27 -4.16
N GLY A 180 12.63 -5.47 -3.12
CA GLY A 180 13.64 -4.53 -2.61
C GLY A 180 13.68 -3.19 -3.36
N LEU A 181 12.84 -3.02 -4.40
CA LEU A 181 12.84 -1.84 -5.25
C LEU A 181 11.55 -1.02 -5.16
N GLY A 182 10.49 -1.49 -4.49
CA GLY A 182 9.22 -0.77 -4.36
C GLY A 182 8.52 -0.51 -5.69
N THR A 183 8.74 -1.38 -6.70
CA THR A 183 8.24 -1.16 -8.05
C THR A 183 7.56 -2.37 -8.66
N GLU A 184 6.84 -2.10 -9.74
CA GLU A 184 6.05 -3.03 -10.51
C GLU A 184 6.13 -2.72 -12.02
N ASP A 185 5.84 -3.71 -12.86
CA ASP A 185 5.64 -3.47 -14.30
C ASP A 185 4.31 -2.76 -14.51
N ASN A 186 4.35 -1.44 -14.73
CA ASN A 186 3.15 -0.62 -14.87
C ASN A 186 3.43 0.68 -15.64
N GLN A 187 2.38 1.29 -16.18
CA GLN A 187 2.41 2.58 -16.88
C GLN A 187 3.46 2.68 -18.00
N GLY A 188 3.80 1.54 -18.61
CA GLY A 188 4.76 1.46 -19.72
C GLY A 188 6.23 1.39 -19.29
N SER A 189 6.52 1.15 -18.01
CA SER A 189 7.87 0.99 -17.48
C SER A 189 7.99 -0.24 -16.59
N ALA A 190 9.11 -0.94 -16.68
CA ALA A 190 9.35 -2.18 -15.93
C ALA A 190 9.55 -1.96 -14.42
N TYR A 191 9.92 -0.74 -14.01
CA TYR A 191 10.11 -0.35 -12.62
C TYR A 191 9.35 0.95 -12.33
N HIS A 192 8.03 0.87 -12.32
CA HIS A 192 7.16 1.95 -11.89
C HIS A 192 6.80 1.76 -10.41
N PRO A 193 6.91 2.79 -9.54
CA PRO A 193 6.40 2.66 -8.17
C PRO A 193 4.87 2.51 -8.18
N GLY A 194 4.35 1.55 -7.44
CA GLY A 194 2.92 1.39 -7.20
C GLY A 194 2.40 2.48 -6.26
N ASP A 195 1.09 2.56 -6.09
CA ASP A 195 0.50 3.35 -5.02
C ASP A 195 -0.22 2.47 -4.02
N GLY A 196 -0.09 2.84 -2.75
CA GLY A 196 -0.83 2.25 -1.66
C GLY A 196 -2.18 2.94 -1.41
N GLY A 197 -2.80 2.67 -0.27
CA GLY A 197 -4.04 3.30 0.14
C GLY A 197 -4.86 2.41 1.04
N PHE A 198 -5.53 2.99 2.02
CA PHE A 198 -6.45 2.23 2.86
C PHE A 198 -7.66 3.06 3.27
N VAL A 199 -8.84 2.47 3.21
CA VAL A 199 -10.08 3.09 3.65
C VAL A 199 -10.91 2.10 4.46
N SER A 200 -11.50 2.58 5.56
CA SER A 200 -12.39 1.74 6.35
C SER A 200 -13.43 2.51 7.14
N VAL A 201 -14.53 1.83 7.45
CA VAL A 201 -15.64 2.31 8.28
C VAL A 201 -15.97 1.27 9.33
N PHE A 202 -16.11 1.71 10.58
CA PHE A 202 -16.44 0.89 11.75
C PHE A 202 -17.82 1.28 12.25
N LYS A 203 -18.72 0.31 12.36
CA LYS A 203 -20.12 0.50 12.78
C LYS A 203 -20.47 -0.38 13.97
N GLU A 204 -21.25 0.15 14.91
CA GLU A 204 -21.93 -0.63 15.94
C GLU A 204 -23.08 -1.47 15.34
N ALA A 205 -23.62 -2.42 16.12
CA ALA A 205 -24.73 -3.27 15.69
C ALA A 205 -26.01 -2.51 15.30
N ASN A 206 -26.18 -1.27 15.77
CA ASN A 206 -27.28 -0.36 15.41
C ASN A 206 -27.00 0.47 14.13
N ASN A 207 -25.88 0.20 13.43
CA ASN A 207 -25.35 0.94 12.28
C ASN A 207 -24.80 2.35 12.56
N THR A 208 -24.63 2.74 13.82
CA THR A 208 -23.91 3.98 14.17
C THR A 208 -22.44 3.84 13.80
N VAL A 209 -21.92 4.79 13.02
CA VAL A 209 -20.49 4.87 12.69
C VAL A 209 -19.73 5.35 13.93
N VAL A 210 -18.79 4.54 14.41
CA VAL A 210 -17.95 4.84 15.59
C VAL A 210 -16.53 5.25 15.22
N ALA A 211 -16.06 4.87 14.04
CA ALA A 211 -14.82 5.34 13.46
C ALA A 211 -14.86 5.21 11.94
N LYS A 212 -14.08 6.04 11.26
CA LYS A 212 -13.80 5.96 9.82
C LYS A 212 -12.41 6.51 9.57
N THR A 213 -11.76 6.08 8.50
CA THR A 213 -10.44 6.58 8.14
C THR A 213 -10.48 8.07 7.78
N GLY A 214 -9.51 8.83 8.28
CA GLY A 214 -9.42 10.28 8.14
C GLY A 214 -8.10 10.83 8.68
N SER A 215 -7.90 12.14 8.56
CA SER A 215 -6.67 12.85 8.98
C SER A 215 -6.43 12.88 10.50
N ASP A 216 -7.36 12.37 11.30
CA ASP A 216 -7.25 12.19 12.74
C ASP A 216 -6.56 10.86 13.14
N TRP A 217 -6.33 9.97 12.18
CA TRP A 217 -5.54 8.75 12.39
C TRP A 217 -4.05 9.08 12.49
N LYS A 218 -3.30 8.23 13.20
CA LYS A 218 -1.83 8.21 13.15
C LYS A 218 -1.36 7.35 12.00
N ALA A 219 -0.27 7.75 11.33
CA ALA A 219 0.36 6.97 10.28
C ALA A 219 1.89 7.13 10.34
N GLN A 220 2.63 6.02 10.31
CA GLN A 220 4.10 6.03 10.37
C GLN A 220 4.68 5.05 9.34
N THR A 221 5.53 5.57 8.46
CA THR A 221 6.26 4.80 7.44
C THR A 221 7.40 3.99 8.05
N TYR A 222 7.61 2.75 7.61
CA TYR A 222 8.70 1.84 8.02
C TYR A 222 9.50 1.24 6.87
N TYR A 223 9.07 1.43 5.62
CA TYR A 223 9.84 1.10 4.42
C TYR A 223 9.48 2.11 3.33
N THR A 224 10.49 2.72 2.72
CA THR A 224 10.34 3.63 1.58
C THR A 224 11.22 3.16 0.42
N ALA A 225 10.63 2.97 -0.77
CA ALA A 225 11.28 2.55 -2.01
C ALA A 225 10.36 2.81 -3.23
N PRO A 226 10.89 2.90 -4.46
CA PRO A 226 12.28 3.15 -4.80
C PRO A 226 12.71 4.56 -4.40
N VAL A 227 13.97 4.72 -4.04
CA VAL A 227 14.59 6.05 -3.90
C VAL A 227 15.84 6.09 -4.78
N TYR A 228 15.93 7.06 -5.69
CA TYR A 228 17.09 7.21 -6.60
C TYR A 228 18.06 8.32 -6.17
N ASP A 229 17.58 9.27 -5.36
CA ASP A 229 18.37 10.35 -4.77
C ASP A 229 18.03 10.42 -3.28
N LEU A 230 18.92 9.92 -2.43
CA LEU A 230 18.67 9.84 -0.99
C LEU A 230 18.56 11.23 -0.32
N THR A 231 19.00 12.30 -0.98
CA THR A 231 18.90 13.67 -0.45
C THR A 231 17.47 14.23 -0.48
N CYS A 232 16.55 13.58 -1.20
CA CYS A 232 15.12 13.94 -1.18
C CYS A 232 14.41 13.53 0.11
N LEU A 233 15.01 12.61 0.89
CA LEU A 233 14.45 12.15 2.15
C LEU A 233 14.83 13.10 3.27
N THR A 234 13.85 13.42 4.12
CA THR A 234 14.09 14.25 5.32
C THR A 234 13.42 13.62 6.53
N GLU A 235 14.05 13.77 7.70
CA GLU A 235 13.44 13.42 8.98
C GLU A 235 13.33 14.65 9.87
N ASN A 236 12.17 14.83 10.52
CA ASN A 236 11.95 15.86 11.53
C ASN A 236 11.25 15.25 12.74
N GLY A 237 12.00 15.02 13.81
CA GLY A 237 11.55 14.19 14.91
C GLY A 237 11.33 12.76 14.43
N THR A 238 10.10 12.28 14.53
CA THR A 238 9.64 10.95 14.10
C THR A 238 9.08 10.94 12.67
N THR A 239 8.81 12.11 12.08
CA THR A 239 8.30 12.21 10.71
C THR A 239 9.38 11.81 9.73
N ARG A 240 9.07 10.83 8.88
CA ARG A 240 9.91 10.33 7.77
C ARG A 240 9.27 10.80 6.48
N ASN A 241 9.88 11.77 5.81
CA ASN A 241 9.26 12.45 4.67
C ASN A 241 9.97 12.10 3.37
N SER A 242 9.19 11.56 2.43
CA SER A 242 9.59 11.19 1.06
C SER A 242 8.86 12.00 -0.01
N SER A 243 8.13 13.06 0.35
CA SER A 243 7.28 13.84 -0.58
C SER A 243 8.06 14.64 -1.62
N SER A 244 9.37 14.84 -1.42
CA SER A 244 10.23 15.52 -2.40
C SER A 244 10.93 14.57 -3.36
N CYS A 245 10.78 13.27 -3.14
CA CYS A 245 11.34 12.22 -3.97
C CYS A 245 10.54 12.05 -5.26
N THR A 246 11.22 11.64 -6.32
CA THR A 246 10.57 11.33 -7.60
C THR A 246 9.71 10.08 -7.48
N THR A 247 8.52 10.12 -8.09
CA THR A 247 7.61 8.99 -8.25
C THR A 247 7.55 8.49 -9.70
N SER A 248 8.49 8.94 -10.55
CA SER A 248 8.54 8.51 -11.95
C SER A 248 9.08 7.10 -12.09
N GLY A 249 8.46 6.31 -12.98
CA GLY A 249 9.01 5.00 -13.38
C GLY A 249 10.31 5.11 -14.18
N THR A 250 11.04 4.01 -14.24
CA THR A 250 12.28 3.84 -15.01
C THR A 250 12.40 2.42 -15.56
N ASP A 251 13.14 2.25 -16.64
CA ASP A 251 13.38 0.93 -17.24
C ASP A 251 14.56 0.17 -16.59
N ASP A 252 15.23 0.78 -15.61
CA ASP A 252 16.29 0.18 -14.81
C ASP A 252 16.18 0.57 -13.33
N GLY A 253 15.72 -0.36 -12.50
CA GLY A 253 15.65 -0.21 -11.04
C GLY A 253 16.88 -0.70 -10.29
N SER A 254 17.94 -1.17 -10.95
CA SER A 254 19.09 -1.81 -10.29
C SER A 254 19.84 -0.91 -9.31
N GLN A 255 19.67 0.40 -9.43
CA GLN A 255 20.32 1.42 -8.61
C GLN A 255 19.39 2.03 -7.55
N ALA A 256 18.13 1.62 -7.48
CA ALA A 256 17.21 2.11 -6.47
C ALA A 256 17.65 1.70 -5.07
N PHE A 257 17.44 2.62 -4.13
CA PHE A 257 17.60 2.42 -2.71
C PHE A 257 16.26 2.10 -2.05
N GLY A 258 16.33 1.31 -0.99
CA GLY A 258 15.27 1.16 0.00
C GLY A 258 15.75 1.71 1.34
N VAL A 259 14.85 2.39 2.07
CA VAL A 259 15.12 2.89 3.43
C VAL A 259 14.17 2.24 4.41
N HIS A 260 14.72 1.61 5.43
CA HIS A 260 14.01 0.73 6.36
C HIS A 260 14.13 1.21 7.79
N TRP A 261 13.07 1.02 8.57
CA TRP A 261 13.09 1.26 10.00
C TRP A 261 12.50 0.07 10.75
N ALA A 262 13.06 -0.24 11.93
CA ALA A 262 12.58 -1.34 12.74
C ALA A 262 11.14 -1.07 13.24
N VAL A 263 10.24 -2.03 13.02
CA VAL A 263 8.87 -2.00 13.53
C VAL A 263 8.87 -2.31 15.04
N PRO A 264 8.34 -1.43 15.92
CA PRO A 264 8.28 -1.67 17.36
C PRO A 264 7.42 -2.89 17.68
N SER A 265 7.89 -3.88 18.45
CA SER A 265 7.16 -5.15 18.62
C SER A 265 5.73 -5.03 19.22
N ASP A 266 5.51 -3.98 20.02
CA ASP A 266 4.27 -3.67 20.73
C ASP A 266 3.38 -2.64 20.02
N TRP A 267 3.74 -2.22 18.79
CA TRP A 267 3.02 -1.21 18.00
C TRP A 267 1.51 -1.46 17.84
N LYS A 268 1.05 -2.71 17.99
CA LYS A 268 -0.36 -3.12 17.86
C LYS A 268 -1.14 -3.09 19.18
N MET A 269 -0.46 -2.93 20.31
CA MET A 269 -1.07 -2.98 21.64
C MET A 269 -1.82 -1.68 21.95
N ALA A 270 -2.84 -1.77 22.80
CA ALA A 270 -3.58 -0.61 23.29
C ALA A 270 -2.68 0.37 24.09
N SER A 271 -1.67 -0.16 24.77
CA SER A 271 -0.75 0.62 25.61
C SER A 271 0.39 1.31 24.85
N PHE A 272 0.53 1.08 23.55
CA PHE A 272 1.59 1.69 22.76
C PHE A 272 1.38 3.19 22.63
N ASP A 273 2.43 3.97 22.92
CA ASP A 273 2.42 5.43 22.83
C ASP A 273 2.76 5.87 21.40
N ASP A 274 1.73 6.24 20.65
CA ASP A 274 1.81 6.79 19.30
C ASP A 274 1.71 8.33 19.27
N THR A 275 1.85 9.01 20.41
CA THR A 275 1.70 10.47 20.48
C THR A 275 2.71 11.21 19.60
N ALA A 276 3.89 10.62 19.41
CA ALA A 276 4.92 11.14 18.52
C ALA A 276 4.67 10.81 17.04
N TRP A 277 3.76 9.91 16.67
CA TRP A 277 3.51 9.59 15.26
C TRP A 277 2.84 10.77 14.55
N PRO A 278 3.19 11.03 13.28
CA PRO A 278 2.47 12.01 12.48
C PRO A 278 1.05 11.52 12.22
N ASN A 279 0.18 12.48 11.92
CA ASN A 279 -1.16 12.16 11.47
C ASN A 279 -1.12 11.62 10.04
N ALA A 280 -2.12 10.83 9.68
CA ALA A 280 -2.31 10.32 8.34
C ALA A 280 -2.56 11.45 7.34
N THR A 281 -2.05 11.26 6.12
CA THR A 281 -2.43 12.09 4.97
C THR A 281 -3.62 11.46 4.29
N THR A 282 -4.57 12.29 3.85
CA THR A 282 -5.77 11.83 3.15
C THR A 282 -5.60 11.96 1.64
N TYR A 283 -6.04 10.95 0.91
CA TYR A 283 -6.00 10.89 -0.56
C TYR A 283 -7.42 10.72 -1.11
N THR A 284 -7.63 11.21 -2.34
CA THR A 284 -8.90 11.10 -3.05
C THR A 284 -9.03 9.78 -3.81
N ASN A 285 -10.25 9.36 -4.11
CA ASN A 285 -10.52 8.17 -4.93
C ASN A 285 -9.88 8.23 -6.32
N THR A 286 -9.62 9.45 -6.84
CA THR A 286 -8.93 9.65 -8.11
C THR A 286 -7.42 9.43 -7.97
N GLU A 287 -6.82 9.87 -6.87
CA GLU A 287 -5.40 9.67 -6.59
C GLU A 287 -5.07 8.18 -6.42
N ILE A 288 -5.93 7.42 -5.72
CA ILE A 288 -5.78 5.95 -5.56
C ILE A 288 -6.27 5.16 -6.78
N GLY A 289 -6.97 5.79 -7.72
CA GLY A 289 -7.43 5.11 -8.94
C GLY A 289 -8.53 4.04 -8.74
N VAL A 290 -9.37 4.17 -7.70
CA VAL A 290 -10.38 3.14 -7.33
C VAL A 290 -11.71 3.23 -8.10
N ASN A 291 -11.93 4.28 -8.88
CA ASN A 291 -13.21 4.59 -9.53
C ASN A 291 -13.70 3.52 -10.53
N ASN A 292 -12.86 2.55 -10.91
CA ASN A 292 -13.20 1.44 -11.80
C ASN A 292 -13.03 0.06 -11.15
N LYS A 293 -12.86 -0.01 -9.82
CA LYS A 293 -12.62 -1.26 -9.09
C LYS A 293 -13.91 -1.69 -8.40
N SER A 294 -14.54 -2.78 -8.85
CA SER A 294 -15.79 -3.28 -8.25
C SER A 294 -15.67 -3.64 -6.77
N ALA A 295 -14.47 -4.02 -6.32
CA ALA A 295 -14.15 -4.20 -4.91
C ALA A 295 -14.42 -2.96 -4.05
N TYR A 296 -14.32 -1.76 -4.65
CA TYR A 296 -14.64 -0.48 -4.01
C TYR A 296 -16.02 0.03 -4.44
N THR A 297 -16.27 0.14 -5.75
CA THR A 297 -17.44 0.85 -6.29
C THR A 297 -18.78 0.18 -5.99
N ASN A 298 -18.81 -1.12 -5.68
CA ASN A 298 -20.02 -1.79 -5.21
C ASN A 298 -20.44 -1.34 -3.80
N PHE A 299 -19.54 -0.70 -3.04
CA PHE A 299 -19.71 -0.38 -1.62
C PHE A 299 -19.55 1.12 -1.33
N VAL A 300 -19.85 1.97 -2.31
CA VAL A 300 -19.89 3.44 -2.14
C VAL A 300 -20.92 3.89 -1.10
N ASP A 301 -21.94 3.06 -0.80
CA ASP A 301 -22.87 3.27 0.31
C ASP A 301 -22.21 3.09 1.69
N ILE A 302 -21.01 2.53 1.73
CA ILE A 302 -20.18 2.42 2.92
C ILE A 302 -19.02 3.41 2.88
N PHE A 303 -18.18 3.34 1.84
CA PHE A 303 -16.92 4.10 1.80
C PHE A 303 -17.14 5.58 1.44
N ASP A 304 -18.05 5.87 0.49
CA ASP A 304 -18.39 7.22 0.02
C ASP A 304 -19.76 7.70 0.55
N ASP A 305 -20.18 7.23 1.75
CA ASP A 305 -21.46 7.64 2.33
C ASP A 305 -21.47 9.15 2.55
N SER A 306 -22.39 9.87 1.90
CA SER A 306 -22.41 11.35 1.94
C SER A 306 -22.47 11.98 3.34
N SER A 307 -22.90 11.24 4.36
CA SER A 307 -22.93 11.70 5.76
C SER A 307 -21.72 11.22 6.56
N ASN A 308 -21.08 10.13 6.15
CA ASN A 308 -20.00 9.45 6.85
C ASN A 308 -18.82 9.08 5.95
N ASP A 309 -18.54 9.95 4.97
CA ASP A 309 -17.52 9.75 3.94
C ASP A 309 -16.16 9.42 4.56
N ALA A 310 -15.61 8.24 4.22
CA ALA A 310 -14.34 7.76 4.73
C ALA A 310 -13.26 8.10 3.72
N GLN A 311 -12.13 8.62 4.22
CA GLN A 311 -11.05 9.04 3.33
C GLN A 311 -10.01 7.93 3.21
N PHE A 312 -9.43 7.76 2.02
CA PHE A 312 -8.21 6.98 1.90
C PHE A 312 -7.12 7.64 2.73
N ILE A 313 -6.41 6.84 3.52
CA ILE A 313 -5.31 7.29 4.36
C ILE A 313 -4.02 6.54 4.04
N TRP A 314 -2.91 7.24 4.20
CA TRP A 314 -1.56 6.68 4.19
C TRP A 314 -0.62 7.55 5.06
N SER A 315 0.68 7.33 4.95
CA SER A 315 1.71 8.27 5.39
C SER A 315 1.77 9.51 4.48
N THR A 316 2.90 10.23 4.44
CA THR A 316 3.06 11.44 3.61
C THR A 316 3.19 11.16 2.12
N ASN A 317 3.48 9.93 1.71
CA ASN A 317 3.67 9.57 0.30
C ASN A 317 3.04 8.21 0.00
N VAL A 318 1.88 8.24 -0.66
CA VAL A 318 1.15 7.03 -1.04
C VAL A 318 1.88 6.17 -2.07
N VAL A 319 2.86 6.71 -2.79
CA VAL A 319 3.54 6.01 -3.89
C VAL A 319 4.86 5.36 -3.49
N LEU A 320 5.56 5.90 -2.48
CA LEU A 320 6.91 5.42 -2.13
C LEU A 320 6.99 4.76 -0.76
N ASP A 321 6.02 4.98 0.11
CA ASP A 321 6.05 4.47 1.48
C ASP A 321 5.40 3.09 1.54
N ASN A 322 6.14 2.04 1.16
CA ASN A 322 5.63 0.69 0.96
C ASN A 322 5.16 -0.04 2.23
N LEU A 323 5.64 0.33 3.41
CA LEU A 323 5.16 -0.22 4.69
C LEU A 323 4.75 0.93 5.61
N VAL A 324 3.47 0.98 5.97
CA VAL A 324 2.92 2.00 6.87
C VAL A 324 2.13 1.33 7.99
N LEU A 325 2.34 1.79 9.22
CA LEU A 325 1.50 1.42 10.35
C LEU A 325 0.55 2.58 10.66
N VAL A 326 -0.74 2.28 10.81
CA VAL A 326 -1.75 3.28 11.18
C VAL A 326 -2.48 2.90 12.46
N ARG A 327 -2.84 3.91 13.26
CA ARG A 327 -3.49 3.72 14.56
C ARG A 327 -4.57 4.75 14.83
N TYR A 328 -5.62 4.31 15.54
CA TYR A 328 -6.70 5.16 16.02
C TYR A 328 -7.31 4.61 17.30
N THR A 329 -7.66 5.46 18.25
CA THR A 329 -8.33 5.05 19.49
C THR A 329 -9.77 5.52 19.51
N VAL A 330 -10.69 4.56 19.45
CA VAL A 330 -12.12 4.77 19.62
C VAL A 330 -12.40 4.98 21.11
N GLN A 331 -13.12 6.05 21.42
CA GLN A 331 -13.48 6.44 22.80
C GLN A 331 -14.75 5.74 23.29
#